data_AF-A0A358M6I8-F1
#
_entry.id   AF-A0A358M6I8-F1
#
_cell.length_a   1.000
_cell.length_b   1.000
_cell.length_c   1.000
_cell.angle_alpha   90.00
_cell.angle_beta   90.00
_cell.angle_gamma   90.00
#
_symmetry.space_group_name_H-M   'P 1'
#
loop_
_entity.id
_entity.type
_entity.pdbx_description
1 polymer ?
#
loop_
_entity_poly.entity_id
_entity_poly.type
_entity_poly.pdbx_seq_one_letter_code
_entity_poly.pdbx_strand_id
1 'polypeptide(L)'
;MTGTPYAPYLTSDQKEVFEDEAIRLLVVTVGGLDQAAEICRNALRAGKHVVTSNKAVVAAYGRELTTLAFENNVRFLYEASAGGGIPIIRPLNICLSVNDIYEIQGILNGTTNYMLTGMYRDKMSFEDMLKDAQAKGYAEADPSADVDGFDAARKIAILSSIAYDEFIDYQKVKCIGIRDVVYADHELAASGGYVIKLIAGSRKTAEGVRVSVEPKLVSKNHILSAVHSVYNAVLVRGSYTGDSLFYGQGAGKFATASAILGDIIEILEAPGRQTLPGF
;
A
#
# COMPACT_ATOMS: atom_id res chain seq x y z
N MET A 1 2.18 11.22 29.12
CA MET A 1 0.79 11.52 28.67
C MET A 1 -0.19 11.74 29.83
N THR A 2 0.24 11.63 31.09
CA THR A 2 -0.52 12.15 32.25
C THR A 2 -0.72 13.66 32.07
N GLY A 3 -1.95 14.14 32.28
CA GLY A 3 -2.33 15.55 32.09
C GLY A 3 -2.93 15.92 30.74
N THR A 4 -3.23 14.94 29.86
CA THR A 4 -4.02 15.18 28.63
C THR A 4 -5.49 14.85 28.87
N PRO A 5 -6.45 15.47 28.14
CA PRO A 5 -7.87 15.10 28.23
C PRO A 5 -8.13 13.65 27.77
N TYR A 6 -7.15 13.01 27.15
CA TYR A 6 -7.22 11.62 26.71
C TYR A 6 -6.78 10.61 27.76
N ALA A 7 -6.16 11.04 28.87
CA ALA A 7 -5.63 10.13 29.88
C ALA A 7 -6.64 9.08 30.40
N PRO A 8 -7.94 9.40 30.60
CA PRO A 8 -8.94 8.41 30.98
C PRO A 8 -9.23 7.34 29.92
N TYR A 9 -8.84 7.57 28.66
CA TYR A 9 -9.04 6.65 27.53
C TYR A 9 -7.76 5.88 27.17
N LEU A 10 -6.67 6.06 27.93
CA LEU A 10 -5.41 5.36 27.71
C LEU A 10 -5.31 4.16 28.65
N THR A 11 -5.05 2.98 28.09
CA THR A 11 -4.74 1.77 28.85
C THR A 11 -3.52 1.05 28.26
N SER A 12 -2.79 0.33 29.11
CA SER A 12 -1.74 -0.60 28.70
C SER A 12 -2.19 -2.05 28.72
N ASP A 13 -3.38 -2.34 29.26
CA ASP A 13 -3.96 -3.69 29.25
C ASP A 13 -4.87 -3.85 28.02
N GLN A 14 -4.46 -4.71 27.10
CA GLN A 14 -5.25 -4.99 25.90
C GLN A 14 -6.58 -5.69 26.23
N LYS A 15 -6.67 -6.40 27.36
CA LYS A 15 -7.91 -7.08 27.76
C LYS A 15 -9.03 -6.10 28.04
N GLU A 16 -8.72 -4.96 28.64
CA GLU A 16 -9.70 -3.88 28.86
C GLU A 16 -10.35 -3.41 27.55
N VAL A 17 -9.65 -3.54 26.41
CA VAL A 17 -10.19 -3.20 25.09
C VAL A 17 -10.93 -4.37 24.44
N PHE A 18 -10.38 -5.59 24.53
CA PHE A 18 -10.96 -6.76 23.86
C PHE A 18 -12.21 -7.30 24.57
N GLU A 19 -12.27 -7.22 25.90
CA GLU A 19 -13.37 -7.74 26.70
C GLU A 19 -14.50 -6.71 26.89
N ASP A 20 -14.27 -5.44 26.57
CA ASP A 20 -15.32 -4.41 26.61
C ASP A 20 -16.33 -4.60 25.46
N GLU A 21 -17.56 -4.96 25.80
CA GLU A 21 -18.67 -5.17 24.85
C GLU A 21 -19.18 -3.87 24.21
N ALA A 22 -18.87 -2.69 24.76
CA ALA A 22 -19.19 -1.41 24.17
C ALA A 22 -18.30 -1.12 22.94
N ILE A 23 -17.09 -1.69 22.90
CA ILE A 23 -16.16 -1.52 21.78
C ILE A 23 -16.52 -2.51 20.67
N ARG A 24 -16.94 -1.98 19.52
CA ARG A 24 -17.34 -2.76 18.33
C ARG A 24 -16.31 -2.76 17.21
N LEU A 25 -15.38 -1.81 17.21
CA LEU A 25 -14.37 -1.63 16.17
C LEU A 25 -13.04 -1.28 16.80
N LEU A 26 -11.96 -1.90 16.32
CA LEU A 26 -10.59 -1.60 16.70
C LEU A 26 -9.79 -1.07 15.50
N VAL A 27 -9.05 0.02 15.73
CA VAL A 27 -8.10 0.56 14.76
C VAL A 27 -6.69 0.11 15.16
N VAL A 28 -6.08 -0.76 14.35
CA VAL A 28 -4.76 -1.34 14.61
C VAL A 28 -3.72 -0.67 13.74
N THR A 29 -3.05 0.35 14.29
CA THR A 29 -1.98 1.12 13.62
C THR A 29 -0.60 0.90 14.26
N VAL A 30 -0.47 -0.12 15.10
CA VAL A 30 0.82 -0.50 15.68
C VAL A 30 1.74 -1.09 14.61
N GLY A 31 3.03 -0.77 14.72
CA GLY A 31 4.08 -1.39 13.92
C GLY A 31 4.34 -2.85 14.34
N GLY A 32 5.27 -3.49 13.63
CA GLY A 32 5.57 -4.92 13.82
C GLY A 32 4.62 -5.82 13.04
N LEU A 33 5.07 -7.04 12.77
CA LEU A 33 4.31 -8.03 12.01
C LEU A 33 3.49 -8.91 12.95
N ASP A 34 4.17 -9.75 13.75
CA ASP A 34 3.51 -10.78 14.55
C ASP A 34 2.62 -10.19 15.65
N GLN A 35 3.12 -9.18 16.37
CA GLN A 35 2.35 -8.52 17.43
C GLN A 35 1.07 -7.87 16.88
N ALA A 36 1.18 -7.15 15.76
CA ALA A 36 0.04 -6.49 15.14
C ALA A 36 -0.97 -7.49 14.57
N ALA A 37 -0.49 -8.58 13.95
CA ALA A 37 -1.33 -9.67 13.48
C ALA A 37 -2.11 -10.33 14.63
N GLU A 38 -1.44 -10.57 15.77
CA GLU A 38 -2.09 -11.18 16.93
C GLU A 38 -3.16 -10.29 17.55
N ILE A 39 -2.93 -8.97 17.60
CA ILE A 39 -3.95 -8.00 18.01
C ILE A 39 -5.16 -8.07 17.07
N CYS A 40 -4.94 -8.13 15.75
CA CYS A 40 -6.02 -8.29 14.78
C CYS A 40 -6.80 -9.59 15.01
N ARG A 41 -6.11 -10.73 15.19
CA ARG A 41 -6.77 -12.04 15.44
C ARG A 41 -7.64 -12.00 16.68
N ASN A 42 -7.11 -11.45 17.78
CA ASN A 42 -7.83 -11.40 19.06
C ASN A 42 -9.06 -10.50 18.97
N ALA A 43 -8.95 -9.34 18.31
CA ALA A 43 -10.08 -8.46 18.08
C ALA A 43 -11.18 -9.12 17.23
N LEU A 44 -10.81 -9.79 16.13
CA LEU A 44 -11.77 -10.46 15.24
C LEU A 44 -12.47 -11.62 15.96
N ARG A 45 -11.74 -12.44 16.73
CA ARG A 45 -12.30 -13.52 17.56
C ARG A 45 -13.21 -13.02 18.67
N ALA A 46 -12.95 -11.81 19.18
CA ALA A 46 -13.81 -11.14 20.16
C ALA A 46 -15.06 -10.49 19.53
N GLY A 47 -15.34 -10.74 18.24
CA GLY A 47 -16.51 -10.17 17.55
C GLY A 47 -16.40 -8.67 17.30
N LYS A 48 -15.18 -8.13 17.17
CA LYS A 48 -14.94 -6.72 16.84
C LYS A 48 -14.46 -6.56 15.40
N HIS A 49 -14.96 -5.54 14.72
CA HIS A 49 -14.40 -5.14 13.42
C HIS A 49 -12.97 -4.61 13.61
N VAL A 50 -12.14 -4.76 12.58
CA VAL A 50 -10.75 -4.30 12.58
C VAL A 50 -10.48 -3.44 11.35
N VAL A 51 -9.89 -2.27 11.58
CA VAL A 51 -9.32 -1.40 10.54
C VAL A 51 -7.82 -1.31 10.76
N THR A 52 -6.99 -1.52 9.73
CA THR A 52 -5.54 -1.42 9.87
C THR A 52 -4.86 -0.69 8.72
N SER A 53 -3.78 0.02 9.02
CA SER A 53 -2.85 0.57 8.03
C SER A 53 -1.58 -0.27 7.87
N ASN A 54 -1.49 -1.43 8.55
CA ASN A 54 -0.28 -2.22 8.60
C ASN A 54 -0.14 -3.14 7.37
N LYS A 55 0.51 -2.60 6.32
CA LYS A 55 0.83 -3.32 5.08
C LYS A 55 1.60 -4.62 5.27
N ALA A 56 2.43 -4.74 6.32
CA ALA A 56 3.17 -5.97 6.57
C ALA A 56 2.24 -7.09 7.01
N VAL A 57 1.31 -6.78 7.93
CA VAL A 57 0.27 -7.71 8.38
C VAL A 57 -0.64 -8.12 7.22
N VAL A 58 -1.11 -7.15 6.42
CA VAL A 58 -2.01 -7.46 5.29
C VAL A 58 -1.31 -8.30 4.23
N ALA A 59 -0.05 -8.00 3.88
CA ALA A 59 0.70 -8.78 2.89
C ALA A 59 0.99 -10.22 3.35
N ALA A 60 1.21 -10.44 4.66
CA ALA A 60 1.56 -11.76 5.19
C ALA A 60 0.33 -12.59 5.61
N TYR A 61 -0.67 -11.95 6.23
CA TYR A 61 -1.80 -12.59 6.89
C TYR A 61 -3.15 -12.11 6.38
N GLY A 62 -3.20 -11.33 5.29
CA GLY A 62 -4.44 -10.77 4.74
C GLY A 62 -5.51 -11.84 4.52
N ARG A 63 -5.14 -12.95 3.86
CA ARG A 63 -6.02 -14.09 3.61
C ARG A 63 -6.55 -14.74 4.89
N GLU A 64 -5.69 -14.90 5.88
CA GLU A 64 -6.04 -15.47 7.18
C GLU A 64 -7.03 -14.56 7.92
N LEU A 65 -6.73 -13.26 7.98
CA LEU A 65 -7.52 -12.27 8.71
C LEU A 65 -8.86 -11.96 8.04
N THR A 66 -8.94 -11.96 6.70
CA THR A 66 -10.21 -11.82 5.98
C THR A 66 -11.11 -13.04 6.21
N THR A 67 -10.54 -14.25 6.18
CA THR A 67 -11.26 -15.50 6.51
C THR A 67 -11.76 -15.48 7.95
N LEU A 68 -10.89 -15.14 8.91
CA LEU A 68 -11.27 -15.05 10.32
C LEU A 68 -12.37 -14.01 10.56
N ALA A 69 -12.31 -12.87 9.87
CA ALA A 69 -13.35 -11.85 9.95
C ALA A 69 -14.70 -12.35 9.45
N PHE A 70 -14.71 -13.08 8.32
CA PHE A 70 -15.91 -13.70 7.77
C PHE A 70 -16.52 -14.71 8.76
N GLU A 71 -15.72 -15.61 9.31
CA GLU A 71 -16.17 -16.64 10.27
C GLU A 71 -16.78 -16.05 11.54
N ASN A 72 -16.29 -14.89 11.98
CA ASN A 72 -16.77 -14.21 13.19
C ASN A 72 -17.86 -13.15 12.91
N ASN A 73 -18.39 -13.06 11.68
CA ASN A 73 -19.39 -12.08 11.27
C ASN A 73 -18.97 -10.62 11.51
N VAL A 74 -17.67 -10.34 11.35
CA VAL A 74 -17.09 -9.00 11.49
C VAL A 74 -16.39 -8.60 10.20
N ARG A 75 -15.74 -7.44 10.22
CA ARG A 75 -15.09 -6.87 9.04
C ARG A 75 -13.62 -6.60 9.33
N PHE A 76 -12.78 -6.91 8.36
CA PHE A 76 -11.36 -6.56 8.33
C PHE A 76 -11.11 -5.65 7.13
N LEU A 77 -10.89 -4.35 7.37
CA LEU A 77 -10.65 -3.34 6.34
C LEU A 77 -9.25 -2.76 6.48
N TYR A 78 -8.66 -2.39 5.34
CA TYR A 78 -7.25 -2.07 5.26
C TYR A 78 -6.89 -1.15 4.09
N GLU A 79 -7.76 -0.21 3.72
CA GLU A 79 -7.53 0.72 2.59
C GLU A 79 -6.18 1.43 2.72
N ALA A 80 -5.83 1.86 3.94
CA ALA A 80 -4.59 2.57 4.23
C ALA A 80 -3.30 1.74 4.01
N SER A 81 -3.42 0.41 3.83
CA SER A 81 -2.28 -0.50 3.69
C SER A 81 -1.63 -0.50 2.30
N ALA A 82 -2.40 -0.17 1.26
CA ALA A 82 -1.91 -0.14 -0.12
C ALA A 82 -2.41 1.15 -0.79
N GLY A 83 -1.50 2.10 -1.02
CA GLY A 83 -1.84 3.38 -1.66
C GLY A 83 -1.91 4.57 -0.70
N GLY A 84 -1.77 4.37 0.61
CA GLY A 84 -1.73 5.47 1.58
C GLY A 84 -3.07 6.20 1.65
N GLY A 85 -3.15 7.40 1.06
CA GLY A 85 -4.42 8.13 0.91
C GLY A 85 -5.11 7.94 -0.45
N ILE A 86 -4.50 7.19 -1.37
CA ILE A 86 -5.11 6.86 -2.66
C ILE A 86 -6.17 5.77 -2.42
N PRO A 87 -7.46 6.03 -2.72
CA PRO A 87 -8.47 4.99 -2.64
C PRO A 87 -8.25 4.02 -3.81
N ILE A 88 -7.83 2.79 -3.52
CA ILE A 88 -7.55 1.78 -4.54
C ILE A 88 -8.11 0.42 -4.16
N ILE A 89 -8.05 0.01 -2.89
CA ILE A 89 -8.57 -1.29 -2.45
C ILE A 89 -10.09 -1.34 -2.65
N ARG A 90 -10.80 -0.31 -2.22
CA ARG A 90 -12.26 -0.20 -2.38
C ARG A 90 -12.69 -0.09 -3.85
N PRO A 91 -12.07 0.74 -4.71
CA PRO A 91 -12.34 0.69 -6.13
C PRO A 91 -12.11 -0.68 -6.77
N LEU A 92 -11.05 -1.40 -6.39
CA LEU A 92 -10.83 -2.77 -6.88
C LEU A 92 -11.98 -3.71 -6.46
N ASN A 93 -12.38 -3.67 -5.19
CA ASN A 93 -13.42 -4.55 -4.64
C ASN A 93 -14.85 -4.22 -5.08
N ILE A 94 -15.15 -2.96 -5.40
CA ILE A 94 -16.53 -2.50 -5.64
C ILE A 94 -16.67 -1.98 -7.06
N CYS A 95 -15.97 -0.91 -7.39
CA CYS A 95 -16.14 -0.19 -8.66
C CYS A 95 -15.68 -1.00 -9.87
N LEU A 96 -14.63 -1.81 -9.70
CA LEU A 96 -14.02 -2.61 -10.76
C LEU A 96 -14.39 -4.09 -10.67
N SER A 97 -15.28 -4.48 -9.76
CA SER A 97 -15.69 -5.88 -9.51
C SER A 97 -16.23 -6.64 -10.73
N VAL A 98 -16.78 -5.92 -11.72
CA VAL A 98 -17.31 -6.51 -12.97
C VAL A 98 -16.24 -6.65 -14.06
N ASN A 99 -15.03 -6.10 -13.83
CA ASN A 99 -13.93 -6.18 -14.78
C ASN A 99 -13.04 -7.39 -14.51
N ASP A 100 -12.63 -8.07 -15.57
CA ASP A 100 -11.46 -8.92 -15.54
C ASP A 100 -10.23 -8.03 -15.55
N ILE A 101 -9.67 -7.79 -14.36
CA ILE A 101 -8.42 -7.05 -14.23
C ILE A 101 -7.30 -7.95 -14.72
N TYR A 102 -6.52 -7.46 -15.69
CA TYR A 102 -5.41 -8.23 -16.28
C TYR A 102 -4.05 -7.57 -16.07
N GLU A 103 -4.00 -6.31 -15.65
CA GLU A 103 -2.74 -5.64 -15.34
C GLU A 103 -2.91 -4.52 -14.31
N ILE A 104 -1.93 -4.42 -13.40
CA ILE A 104 -1.72 -3.27 -12.53
C ILE A 104 -0.30 -2.77 -12.72
N GLN A 105 -0.14 -1.46 -12.88
CA GLN A 105 1.16 -0.79 -12.86
C GLN A 105 1.11 0.35 -11.86
N GLY A 106 2.09 0.43 -10.96
CA GLY A 106 2.08 1.43 -9.91
C GLY A 106 3.44 2.05 -9.63
N ILE A 107 3.41 3.34 -9.32
CA ILE A 107 4.45 4.03 -8.57
C ILE A 107 3.98 4.01 -7.12
N LEU A 108 4.44 3.01 -6.37
CA LEU A 108 3.89 2.67 -5.05
C LEU A 108 4.76 3.16 -3.88
N ASN A 109 5.87 3.84 -4.15
CA ASN A 109 6.79 4.33 -3.15
C ASN A 109 7.22 5.78 -3.44
N GLY A 110 6.83 6.70 -2.55
CA GLY A 110 7.07 8.13 -2.73
C GLY A 110 8.55 8.52 -2.60
N THR A 111 9.30 7.84 -1.71
CA THR A 111 10.73 8.07 -1.50
C THR A 111 11.53 7.84 -2.78
N THR A 112 11.35 6.67 -3.40
CA THR A 112 12.05 6.33 -4.65
C THR A 112 11.58 7.17 -5.83
N ASN A 113 10.28 7.53 -5.91
CA ASN A 113 9.80 8.42 -6.96
C ASN A 113 10.37 9.84 -6.83
N TYR A 114 10.48 10.34 -5.60
CA TYR A 114 11.14 11.60 -5.29
C TYR A 114 12.60 11.56 -5.71
N MET A 115 13.33 10.51 -5.32
CA MET A 115 14.74 10.34 -5.65
C MET A 115 14.97 10.26 -7.16
N LEU A 116 14.30 9.36 -7.89
CA LEU A 116 14.47 9.23 -9.34
C LEU A 116 14.10 10.51 -10.11
N THR A 117 13.11 11.27 -9.61
CA THR A 117 12.74 12.56 -10.21
C THR A 117 13.82 13.62 -9.92
N GLY A 118 14.34 13.66 -8.69
CA GLY A 118 15.35 14.62 -8.26
C GLY A 118 16.73 14.38 -8.87
N MET A 119 17.19 13.13 -8.96
CA MET A 119 18.47 12.75 -9.56
C MET A 119 18.62 13.31 -10.97
N TYR A 120 17.57 13.21 -11.78
CA TYR A 120 17.57 13.77 -13.13
C TYR A 120 17.46 15.30 -13.14
N ARG A 121 16.53 15.88 -12.38
CA ARG A 121 16.27 17.32 -12.36
C ARG A 121 17.48 18.12 -11.85
N ASP A 122 18.07 17.65 -10.76
CA ASP A 122 19.09 18.37 -9.99
C ASP A 122 20.51 17.87 -10.32
N LYS A 123 20.62 16.90 -11.25
CA LYS A 123 21.89 16.28 -11.69
C LYS A 123 22.70 15.72 -10.53
N MET A 124 22.03 15.01 -9.63
CA MET A 124 22.61 14.45 -8.41
C MET A 124 22.91 12.96 -8.54
N SER A 125 23.92 12.51 -7.81
CA SER A 125 24.20 11.10 -7.56
C SER A 125 23.08 10.46 -6.73
N PHE A 126 23.03 9.12 -6.69
CA PHE A 126 22.12 8.41 -5.80
C PHE A 126 22.36 8.79 -4.34
N GLU A 127 23.62 8.85 -3.91
CA GLU A 127 24.02 9.12 -2.53
C GLU A 127 23.63 10.53 -2.08
N ASP A 128 23.83 11.54 -2.94
CA ASP A 128 23.49 12.91 -2.60
C ASP A 128 21.97 13.13 -2.62
N MET A 129 21.25 12.48 -3.55
CA MET A 129 19.80 12.50 -3.56
C MET A 129 19.20 11.79 -2.34
N LEU A 130 19.81 10.70 -1.89
CA LEU A 130 19.39 10.00 -0.67
C LEU A 130 19.56 10.90 0.57
N LYS A 131 20.69 11.60 0.69
CA LYS A 131 20.92 12.57 1.78
C LYS A 131 19.88 13.69 1.76
N ASP A 132 19.54 14.22 0.58
CA ASP A 132 18.50 15.23 0.43
C ASP A 132 17.11 14.69 0.86
N ALA A 133 16.77 13.47 0.45
CA ALA A 133 15.53 12.81 0.86
C ALA A 133 15.47 12.60 2.38
N GLN A 134 16.57 12.20 3.02
CA GLN A 134 16.67 12.07 4.48
C GLN A 134 16.54 13.41 5.19
N ALA A 135 17.22 14.46 4.71
CA ALA A 135 17.16 15.80 5.29
C ALA A 135 15.74 16.39 5.23
N LYS A 136 14.96 16.05 4.19
CA LYS A 136 13.56 16.45 4.04
C LYS A 136 12.57 15.53 4.75
N GLY A 137 13.04 14.46 5.39
CA GLY A 137 12.21 13.48 6.08
C GLY A 137 11.39 12.59 5.16
N TYR A 138 11.77 12.46 3.88
CA TYR A 138 11.16 11.54 2.94
C TYR A 138 11.74 10.12 3.03
N ALA A 139 13.02 9.99 3.42
CA ALA A 139 13.68 8.71 3.66
C ALA A 139 14.08 8.58 5.13
N GLU A 140 13.99 7.36 5.67
CA GLU A 140 14.51 7.04 7.00
C GLU A 140 16.04 6.85 6.99
N ALA A 141 16.64 6.72 8.17
CA ALA A 141 18.07 6.47 8.32
C ALA A 141 18.50 5.15 7.64
N ASP A 142 17.68 4.11 7.76
CA ASP A 142 17.75 2.91 6.95
C ASP A 142 16.68 2.96 5.84
N PRO A 143 17.04 3.29 4.59
CA PRO A 143 16.08 3.44 3.51
C PRO A 143 15.81 2.13 2.76
N SER A 144 16.36 0.99 3.22
CA SER A 144 16.39 -0.26 2.44
C SER A 144 15.00 -0.74 2.03
N ALA A 145 14.00 -0.58 2.90
CA ALA A 145 12.61 -0.91 2.57
C ALA A 145 12.09 -0.14 1.33
N ASP A 146 12.56 1.09 1.13
CA ASP A 146 12.16 1.94 0.01
C ASP A 146 13.05 1.70 -1.22
N VAL A 147 14.36 1.92 -1.08
CA VAL A 147 15.29 1.97 -2.22
C VAL A 147 15.55 0.61 -2.85
N ASP A 148 15.35 -0.48 -2.11
CA ASP A 148 15.44 -1.85 -2.63
C ASP A 148 14.08 -2.39 -3.13
N GLY A 149 13.01 -1.60 -3.01
CA GLY A 149 11.69 -1.89 -3.57
C GLY A 149 10.78 -2.77 -2.71
N PHE A 150 11.19 -3.16 -1.49
CA PHE A 150 10.41 -4.07 -0.64
C PHE A 150 9.06 -3.50 -0.17
N ASP A 151 8.96 -2.18 0.03
CA ASP A 151 7.70 -1.50 0.33
C ASP A 151 6.74 -1.56 -0.86
N ALA A 152 7.24 -1.27 -2.07
CA ALA A 152 6.47 -1.37 -3.29
C ALA A 152 6.04 -2.81 -3.58
N ALA A 153 6.89 -3.80 -3.27
CA ALA A 153 6.62 -5.23 -3.44
C ALA A 153 5.45 -5.71 -2.58
N ARG A 154 5.42 -5.31 -1.29
CA ARG A 154 4.29 -5.59 -0.41
C ARG A 154 2.99 -4.98 -0.93
N LYS A 155 3.04 -3.72 -1.36
CA LYS A 155 1.85 -3.02 -1.88
C LYS A 155 1.33 -3.67 -3.16
N ILE A 156 2.20 -3.99 -4.13
CA ILE A 156 1.74 -4.64 -5.37
C ILE A 156 1.24 -6.06 -5.13
N ALA A 157 1.80 -6.79 -4.16
CA ALA A 157 1.30 -8.10 -3.77
C ALA A 157 -0.13 -8.02 -3.20
N ILE A 158 -0.40 -7.06 -2.31
CA ILE A 158 -1.75 -6.79 -1.79
C ILE A 158 -2.71 -6.46 -2.94
N LEU A 159 -2.37 -5.47 -3.77
CA LEU A 159 -3.22 -5.04 -4.88
C LEU A 159 -3.49 -6.15 -5.89
N SER A 160 -2.46 -6.94 -6.22
CA SER A 160 -2.59 -8.07 -7.15
C SER A 160 -3.45 -9.19 -6.57
N SER A 161 -3.34 -9.43 -5.25
CA SER A 161 -4.14 -10.48 -4.62
C SER A 161 -5.62 -10.15 -4.66
N ILE A 162 -5.95 -8.87 -4.43
CA ILE A 162 -7.32 -8.37 -4.52
C ILE A 162 -7.81 -8.42 -5.98
N ALA A 163 -7.00 -7.93 -6.91
CA ALA A 163 -7.41 -7.79 -8.30
C ALA A 163 -7.58 -9.11 -9.04
N TYR A 164 -6.86 -10.16 -8.63
CA TYR A 164 -6.88 -11.46 -9.30
C TYR A 164 -7.59 -12.55 -8.49
N ASP A 165 -8.04 -12.23 -7.27
CA ASP A 165 -8.61 -13.17 -6.29
C ASP A 165 -7.69 -14.38 -6.04
N GLU A 166 -6.40 -14.10 -5.87
CA GLU A 166 -5.35 -15.10 -5.65
C GLU A 166 -4.24 -14.56 -4.74
N PHE A 167 -3.92 -15.26 -3.65
CA PHE A 167 -2.87 -14.83 -2.72
C PHE A 167 -1.49 -14.77 -3.38
N ILE A 168 -0.98 -13.54 -3.53
CA ILE A 168 0.36 -13.26 -4.02
C ILE A 168 1.33 -13.14 -2.84
N ASP A 169 2.22 -14.12 -2.71
CA ASP A 169 3.30 -14.08 -1.73
C ASP A 169 4.32 -12.98 -2.07
N TYR A 170 4.32 -11.91 -1.28
CA TYR A 170 5.21 -10.77 -1.48
C TYR A 170 6.70 -11.15 -1.40
N GLN A 171 7.06 -12.25 -0.74
CA GLN A 171 8.45 -12.70 -0.63
C GLN A 171 8.97 -13.26 -1.94
N LYS A 172 8.08 -13.67 -2.86
CA LYS A 172 8.41 -14.18 -4.19
C LYS A 172 8.41 -13.09 -5.26
N VAL A 173 8.04 -11.86 -4.92
CA VAL A 173 8.05 -10.73 -5.85
C VAL A 173 9.50 -10.37 -6.18
N LYS A 174 9.87 -10.46 -7.46
CA LYS A 174 11.19 -10.03 -7.93
C LYS A 174 11.34 -8.53 -7.68
N CYS A 175 12.36 -8.16 -6.91
CA CYS A 175 12.66 -6.76 -6.58
C CYS A 175 14.05 -6.39 -7.10
N ILE A 176 14.09 -5.33 -7.91
CA ILE A 176 15.30 -4.61 -8.27
C ILE A 176 15.09 -3.18 -7.78
N GLY A 177 16.00 -2.70 -6.93
CA GLY A 177 15.95 -1.37 -6.36
C GLY A 177 16.41 -0.26 -7.32
N ILE A 178 16.61 0.94 -6.77
CA ILE A 178 17.10 2.11 -7.50
C ILE A 178 18.57 2.45 -7.23
N ARG A 179 19.27 1.66 -6.40
CA ARG A 179 20.64 1.98 -5.95
C ARG A 179 21.64 2.12 -7.09
N ASP A 180 21.50 1.28 -8.11
CA ASP A 180 22.43 1.23 -9.24
C ASP A 180 22.03 2.19 -10.39
N VAL A 181 20.93 2.94 -10.23
CA VAL A 181 20.51 3.93 -11.22
C VAL A 181 21.42 5.15 -11.11
N VAL A 182 22.06 5.55 -12.21
CA VAL A 182 22.94 6.72 -12.24
C VAL A 182 22.36 7.83 -13.12
N TYR A 183 22.87 9.05 -12.94
CA TYR A 183 22.45 10.21 -13.75
C TYR A 183 22.58 9.96 -15.26
N ALA A 184 23.63 9.26 -15.70
CA ALA A 184 23.82 8.91 -17.10
C ALA A 184 22.68 8.04 -17.68
N ASP A 185 22.06 7.18 -16.87
CA ASP A 185 20.91 6.38 -17.30
C ASP A 185 19.71 7.29 -17.59
N HIS A 186 19.50 8.30 -16.74
CA HIS A 186 18.43 9.28 -16.93
C HIS A 186 18.66 10.15 -18.17
N GLU A 187 19.89 10.57 -18.45
CA GLU A 187 20.22 11.32 -19.67
C GLU A 187 19.96 10.49 -20.93
N LEU A 188 20.42 9.23 -20.92
CA LEU A 188 20.19 8.30 -22.02
C LEU A 188 18.69 8.06 -22.24
N ALA A 189 17.95 7.75 -21.18
CA ALA A 189 16.49 7.60 -21.21
C ALA A 189 15.80 8.85 -21.78
N ALA A 190 16.19 10.03 -21.30
CA ALA A 190 15.59 11.29 -21.72
C ALA A 190 15.82 11.59 -23.20
N SER A 191 17.01 11.28 -23.73
CA SER A 191 17.35 11.41 -25.15
C SER A 191 16.48 10.54 -26.07
N GLY A 192 16.04 9.38 -25.56
CA GLY A 192 15.14 8.47 -26.26
C GLY A 192 13.65 8.78 -26.07
N GLY A 193 13.28 9.82 -25.33
CA GLY A 193 11.89 10.16 -25.04
C GLY A 193 11.27 9.39 -23.86
N TYR A 194 12.09 8.90 -22.93
CA TYR A 194 11.67 8.16 -21.74
C TYR A 194 12.05 8.87 -20.44
N VAL A 195 11.50 8.40 -19.34
CA VAL A 195 11.92 8.69 -17.96
C VAL A 195 12.09 7.38 -17.20
N ILE A 196 12.91 7.37 -16.15
CA ILE A 196 13.08 6.19 -15.29
C ILE A 196 12.13 6.30 -14.10
N LYS A 197 11.35 5.24 -13.86
CA LYS A 197 10.45 5.10 -12.70
C LYS A 197 10.64 3.73 -12.06
N LEU A 198 10.56 3.65 -10.74
CA LEU A 198 10.42 2.36 -10.05
C LEU A 198 8.98 1.89 -10.22
N ILE A 199 8.76 0.92 -11.10
CA ILE A 199 7.43 0.41 -11.42
C ILE A 199 7.22 -0.90 -10.68
N ALA A 200 6.20 -0.91 -9.81
CA ALA A 200 5.62 -2.12 -9.28
C ALA A 200 4.51 -2.59 -10.22
N GLY A 201 4.72 -3.69 -10.91
CA GLY A 201 3.82 -4.19 -11.94
C GLY A 201 3.32 -5.59 -11.63
N SER A 202 2.07 -5.87 -11.96
CA SER A 202 1.55 -7.21 -12.05
C SER A 202 0.73 -7.41 -13.31
N ARG A 203 0.78 -8.62 -13.86
CA ARG A 203 0.00 -9.00 -15.04
C ARG A 203 -0.49 -10.43 -14.89
N LYS A 204 -1.79 -10.63 -15.11
CA LYS A 204 -2.39 -11.97 -15.23
C LYS A 204 -2.09 -12.52 -16.61
N THR A 205 -1.52 -13.73 -16.67
CA THR A 205 -1.19 -14.44 -17.91
C THR A 205 -1.81 -15.84 -17.88
N ALA A 206 -1.78 -16.54 -19.01
CA ALA A 206 -2.24 -17.94 -19.07
C ALA A 206 -1.45 -18.88 -18.15
N GLU A 207 -0.22 -18.52 -17.79
CA GLU A 207 0.68 -19.29 -16.92
C GLU A 207 0.57 -18.91 -15.44
N GLY A 208 -0.29 -17.95 -15.11
CA GLY A 208 -0.45 -17.38 -13.76
C GLY A 208 -0.12 -15.90 -13.68
N VAL A 209 0.02 -15.38 -12.46
CA VAL A 209 0.28 -13.98 -12.19
C VAL A 209 1.79 -13.70 -12.15
N ARG A 210 2.25 -12.78 -12.99
CA ARG A 210 3.64 -12.27 -12.94
C ARG A 210 3.66 -10.95 -12.18
N VAL A 211 4.52 -10.85 -11.17
CA VAL A 211 4.66 -9.64 -10.32
C VAL A 211 6.13 -9.27 -10.19
N SER A 212 6.47 -7.99 -10.40
CA SER A 212 7.82 -7.47 -10.20
C SER A 212 7.83 -6.01 -9.75
N VAL A 213 8.92 -5.61 -9.12
CA VAL A 213 9.29 -4.23 -8.81
C VAL A 213 10.67 -3.99 -9.40
N GLU A 214 10.79 -3.06 -10.35
CA GLU A 214 12.08 -2.74 -10.96
C GLU A 214 12.06 -1.34 -11.61
N PRO A 215 13.22 -0.65 -11.73
CA PRO A 215 13.33 0.54 -12.55
C PRO A 215 12.97 0.23 -14.00
N LYS A 216 12.08 1.03 -14.60
CA LYS A 216 11.66 0.89 -15.99
C LYS A 216 11.75 2.21 -16.74
N LEU A 217 12.09 2.11 -18.02
CA LEU A 217 11.89 3.18 -18.98
C LEU A 217 10.39 3.35 -19.24
N VAL A 218 9.85 4.50 -18.86
CA VAL A 218 8.47 4.89 -19.08
C VAL A 218 8.46 5.98 -20.14
N SER A 219 7.71 5.79 -21.23
CA SER A 219 7.61 6.81 -22.28
C SER A 219 7.09 8.12 -21.69
N LYS A 220 7.64 9.27 -22.13
CA LYS A 220 7.13 10.60 -21.76
C LYS A 220 5.67 10.84 -22.15
N ASN A 221 5.12 10.02 -23.05
CA ASN A 221 3.71 10.06 -23.43
C ASN A 221 2.82 9.14 -22.56
N HIS A 222 3.41 8.31 -21.70
CA HIS A 222 2.67 7.43 -20.80
C HIS A 222 2.26 8.20 -19.54
N ILE A 223 1.04 7.97 -19.04
CA ILE A 223 0.47 8.74 -17.92
C ILE A 223 1.30 8.68 -16.62
N LEU A 224 1.95 7.53 -16.36
CA LEU A 224 2.83 7.36 -15.20
C LEU A 224 4.12 8.20 -15.27
N SER A 225 4.51 8.70 -16.45
CA SER A 225 5.70 9.56 -16.58
C SER A 225 5.52 10.91 -15.88
N ALA A 226 4.28 11.41 -15.80
CA ALA A 226 3.92 12.69 -15.21
C ALA A 226 3.77 12.65 -13.67
N VAL A 227 3.97 11.48 -13.05
CA VAL A 227 3.86 11.30 -11.60
C VAL A 227 5.19 11.68 -10.97
N HIS A 228 5.25 12.83 -10.29
CA HIS A 228 6.50 13.40 -9.77
C HIS A 228 6.52 13.50 -8.24
N SER A 229 7.70 13.77 -7.70
CA SER A 229 7.88 14.00 -6.26
C SER A 229 7.44 12.79 -5.43
N VAL A 230 6.88 13.02 -4.25
CA VAL A 230 6.39 12.00 -3.31
C VAL A 230 5.02 11.42 -3.66
N TYR A 231 4.46 11.77 -4.83
CA TYR A 231 3.17 11.25 -5.26
C TYR A 231 3.29 9.82 -5.79
N ASN A 232 2.22 9.07 -5.56
CA ASN A 232 2.04 7.72 -6.03
C ASN A 232 0.94 7.68 -7.10
N ALA A 233 0.95 6.61 -7.88
CA ALA A 233 -0.13 6.33 -8.82
C ALA A 233 -0.32 4.83 -8.99
N VAL A 234 -1.56 4.41 -9.22
CA VAL A 234 -1.94 3.04 -9.57
C VAL A 234 -2.77 3.08 -10.84
N LEU A 235 -2.22 2.51 -11.90
CA LEU A 235 -2.90 2.29 -13.17
C LEU A 235 -3.43 0.85 -13.17
N VAL A 236 -4.74 0.70 -13.29
CA VAL A 236 -5.43 -0.59 -13.37
C VAL A 236 -5.99 -0.75 -14.77
N ARG A 237 -5.78 -1.91 -15.39
CA ARG A 237 -6.36 -2.24 -16.70
C ARG A 237 -7.35 -3.39 -16.58
N GLY A 238 -8.60 -3.10 -16.94
CA GLY A 238 -9.72 -4.05 -16.89
C GLY A 238 -10.38 -4.26 -18.25
N SER A 239 -11.09 -5.38 -18.41
CA SER A 239 -11.73 -5.78 -19.67
C SER A 239 -12.77 -4.79 -20.21
N TYR A 240 -13.50 -4.09 -19.35
CA TYR A 240 -14.57 -3.15 -19.77
C TYR A 240 -14.22 -1.68 -19.56
N THR A 241 -13.56 -1.34 -18.46
CA THR A 241 -13.21 0.04 -18.12
C THR A 241 -11.96 0.53 -18.84
N GLY A 242 -11.16 -0.36 -19.43
CA GLY A 242 -9.85 -0.03 -19.96
C GLY A 242 -8.92 0.47 -18.85
N ASP A 243 -8.24 1.59 -19.09
CA ASP A 243 -7.27 2.17 -18.17
C ASP A 243 -7.97 3.06 -17.11
N SER A 244 -7.80 2.72 -15.83
CA SER A 244 -8.23 3.52 -14.68
C SER A 244 -7.01 3.95 -13.85
N LEU A 245 -6.82 5.26 -13.66
CA LEU A 245 -5.71 5.80 -12.87
C LEU A 245 -6.19 6.35 -11.53
N PHE A 246 -5.54 5.91 -10.46
CA PHE A 246 -5.68 6.45 -9.11
C PHE A 246 -4.38 7.17 -8.74
N TYR A 247 -4.46 8.45 -8.37
CA TYR A 247 -3.30 9.31 -8.14
C TYR A 247 -3.45 10.08 -6.82
N GLY A 248 -2.36 10.20 -6.07
CA GLY A 248 -2.37 10.94 -4.81
C GLY A 248 -1.14 10.70 -3.95
N GLN A 249 -1.20 11.13 -2.69
CA GLN A 249 -0.10 10.90 -1.75
C GLN A 249 -0.15 9.46 -1.22
N GLY A 250 0.95 8.72 -1.44
CA GLY A 250 1.07 7.31 -1.04
C GLY A 250 1.48 7.07 0.42
N ALA A 251 1.75 8.14 1.16
CA ALA A 251 2.16 8.15 2.55
C ALA A 251 1.80 9.51 3.18
N GLY A 252 1.92 9.61 4.51
CA GLY A 252 1.71 10.84 5.27
C GLY A 252 0.56 10.72 6.26
N LYS A 253 0.73 11.37 7.43
CA LYS A 253 -0.16 11.19 8.59
C LYS A 253 -1.63 11.45 8.25
N PHE A 254 -1.93 12.53 7.52
CA PHE A 254 -3.30 12.90 7.16
C PHE A 254 -3.88 12.01 6.04
N ALA A 255 -3.07 11.65 5.05
CA ALA A 255 -3.50 10.76 3.96
C ALA A 255 -3.89 9.37 4.51
N THR A 256 -3.05 8.79 5.37
CA THR A 256 -3.32 7.51 6.05
C THR A 256 -4.53 7.61 6.98
N ALA A 257 -4.64 8.68 7.77
CA ALA A 257 -5.81 8.89 8.64
C ALA A 257 -7.11 9.01 7.84
N SER A 258 -7.08 9.66 6.68
CA SER A 258 -8.25 9.76 5.79
C SER A 258 -8.74 8.39 5.31
N ALA A 259 -7.83 7.50 4.92
CA ALA A 259 -8.18 6.14 4.50
C ALA A 259 -8.75 5.31 5.67
N ILE A 260 -8.13 5.39 6.86
CA ILE A 260 -8.62 4.74 8.08
C ILE A 260 -10.04 5.22 8.43
N LEU A 261 -10.28 6.53 8.42
CA LEU A 261 -11.60 7.08 8.71
C LEU A 261 -12.65 6.65 7.67
N GLY A 262 -12.27 6.53 6.40
CA GLY A 262 -13.13 5.98 5.36
C GLY A 262 -13.56 4.53 5.65
N ASP A 263 -12.64 3.69 6.07
CA ASP A 263 -12.95 2.31 6.47
C ASP A 263 -13.85 2.25 7.71
N ILE A 264 -13.65 3.14 8.69
CA ILE A 264 -14.53 3.25 9.85
C ILE A 264 -15.96 3.63 9.42
N ILE A 265 -16.10 4.66 8.59
CA ILE A 265 -17.41 5.10 8.09
C ILE A 265 -18.11 3.96 7.34
N GLU A 266 -17.40 3.20 6.50
CA GLU A 266 -18.00 2.09 5.78
C GLU A 266 -18.55 0.99 6.71
N ILE A 267 -17.84 0.71 7.81
CA ILE A 267 -18.33 -0.25 8.81
C ILE A 267 -19.60 0.29 9.48
N LEU A 268 -19.63 1.59 9.82
CA LEU A 268 -20.76 2.21 10.51
C LEU A 268 -22.01 2.34 9.63
N GLU A 269 -21.85 2.58 8.32
CA GLU A 269 -22.98 2.69 7.38
C GLU A 269 -23.64 1.34 7.07
N ALA A 270 -22.88 0.24 7.16
CA ALA A 270 -23.37 -1.11 6.87
C ALA A 270 -22.86 -2.12 7.91
N PRO A 271 -23.31 -2.03 9.18
CA PRO A 271 -22.77 -2.85 10.27
C PRO A 271 -23.05 -4.35 10.11
N GLY A 272 -24.12 -4.72 9.39
CA GLY A 272 -24.45 -6.12 9.08
C GLY A 272 -23.73 -6.69 7.85
N ARG A 273 -22.94 -5.88 7.13
CA ARG A 273 -22.18 -6.35 5.96
C ARG A 273 -20.98 -7.16 6.45
N GLN A 274 -20.78 -8.33 5.86
CA GLN A 274 -19.60 -9.16 6.16
C GLN A 274 -18.44 -8.82 5.22
N THR A 275 -17.21 -9.01 5.70
CA THR A 275 -16.05 -9.10 4.79
C THR A 275 -16.15 -10.43 4.06
N LEU A 276 -16.30 -10.39 2.74
CA LEU A 276 -16.15 -11.60 1.94
C LEU A 276 -14.68 -12.04 2.00
N PRO A 277 -14.40 -13.35 2.11
CA PRO A 277 -13.05 -13.85 1.92
C PRO A 277 -12.56 -13.37 0.56
N GLY A 278 -11.52 -12.54 0.57
CA GLY A 278 -10.69 -12.26 -0.60
C GLY A 278 -9.27 -12.72 -0.29
N PHE A 279 -8.40 -12.73 -1.30
CA PHE A 279 -7.07 -13.35 -1.34
C PHE A 279 -7.07 -14.84 -1.71
#